data_AF-A0A7F8R6J0-F1
#
_entry.id   AF-A0A7F8R6J0-F1
#
_cell.length_a   1.000
_cell.length_b   1.000
_cell.length_c   1.000
_cell.angle_alpha   90.00
_cell.angle_beta   90.00
_cell.angle_gamma   90.00
#
_symmetry.space_group_name_H-M   'P 1'
#
loop_
_entity.id
_entity.type
_entity.pdbx_description
1 polymer ?
#
loop_
_entity_poly.entity_id
_entity_poly.type
_entity_poly.pdbx_seq_one_letter_code
_entity_poly.pdbx_strand_id
1 'polypeptide(L)'
;MGLQPLEFSDCYLDSPWFRERIRAHEAELERTNKFIKELIKDGKNLIAATKSHTVNNALSVTETLIKPLEKFRKEQLGAVKEEKKKFDKETEKNYSLIDKHLNLSAKKKDSHLQEADIQVEQNRQHFYELSLEYVCKLQEIQERKKFEFVEPMLSFFQGMFTFYHQGHELAKDFNHYKMELQINIQNTRNRFEGTRSEVEELMNKIRQNPKDHKRASQFTAEGYLYVQEKRPAPFGSSWVKHYCMYRKAAKKFNIIPFEHRSGGKLGDGEVFFLKECTKRHTDSIDRRFCFDVEAADRPGAALTMQAFSEDERKQWLEALGGKEALLHSFNRAIIPRPEGSAQLDKMGFTILRKCISAVETRGINDQGLYRVVGVSSKVQRLLSMLMDVKTCNEVDLENSVDWEVKTITSALKQYLRSLPEPLMTYELHGDFIVPAKSGSPESRVNAIHFLVHKLPEKNKEMLDILVKHLTNVSNHSKQNLMTVANLGVVFGPTLMRPQEETVAAIMDLKFQNIVVEILIENHQKGIHMHP
;
A
#
# COMPACT_ATOMS: atom_id res chain seq x y z
N MET A 1 13.46 -23.25 57.51
CA MET A 1 14.51 -24.06 58.18
C MET A 1 14.78 -25.27 57.30
N GLY A 2 16.05 -25.60 57.05
CA GLY A 2 16.41 -26.79 56.27
C GLY A 2 16.05 -28.09 57.00
N LEU A 3 16.01 -29.20 56.27
CA LEU A 3 15.88 -30.53 56.86
C LEU A 3 17.15 -30.84 57.68
N GLN A 4 16.97 -31.48 58.83
CA GLN A 4 18.11 -31.97 59.61
C GLN A 4 18.78 -33.12 58.86
N PRO A 5 20.13 -33.22 58.87
CA PRO A 5 20.84 -34.28 58.17
C PRO A 5 20.49 -35.67 58.73
N LEU A 6 20.59 -36.67 57.86
CA LEU A 6 20.44 -38.09 58.20
C LEU A 6 21.84 -38.68 58.38
N GLU A 7 22.25 -38.95 59.62
CA GLU A 7 23.54 -39.58 59.89
C GLU A 7 23.44 -41.09 59.70
N PHE A 8 24.44 -41.69 59.04
CA PHE A 8 24.46 -43.15 58.83
C PHE A 8 24.56 -43.93 60.15
N SER A 9 25.25 -43.38 61.15
CA SER A 9 25.37 -43.98 62.48
C SER A 9 24.02 -44.17 63.18
N ASP A 10 23.04 -43.31 62.90
CA ASP A 10 21.71 -43.40 63.48
C ASP A 10 20.92 -44.62 62.98
N CYS A 11 21.29 -45.18 61.81
CA CYS A 11 20.65 -46.37 61.24
C CYS A 11 20.80 -47.60 62.15
N TYR A 12 21.90 -47.67 62.91
CA TYR A 12 22.15 -48.80 63.81
C TYR A 12 21.25 -48.76 65.05
N LEU A 13 21.05 -47.56 65.60
CA LEU A 13 20.23 -47.35 66.80
C LEU A 13 18.73 -47.29 66.50
N ASP A 14 18.37 -46.92 65.27
CA ASP A 14 17.00 -46.79 64.78
C ASP A 14 16.07 -46.01 65.72
N SER A 15 16.56 -44.89 66.25
CA SER A 15 15.86 -44.13 67.29
C SER A 15 14.56 -43.48 66.79
N PRO A 16 13.59 -43.22 67.68
CA PRO A 16 12.37 -42.47 67.30
C PRO A 16 12.66 -41.10 66.67
N TRP A 17 13.71 -40.41 67.13
CA TRP A 17 14.16 -39.13 66.60
C TRP A 17 14.73 -39.25 65.17
N PHE A 18 15.48 -40.31 64.90
CA PHE A 18 15.95 -40.63 63.55
C PHE A 18 14.78 -40.94 62.61
N ARG A 19 13.79 -41.72 63.06
CA ARG A 19 12.56 -42.00 62.32
C ARG A 19 11.73 -40.73 62.06
N GLU A 20 11.74 -39.77 62.97
CA GLU A 20 11.11 -38.46 62.75
C GLU A 20 11.83 -37.66 61.65
N ARG A 21 13.17 -37.64 61.67
CA ARG A 21 13.97 -37.02 60.59
C ARG A 21 13.69 -37.66 59.23
N ILE A 22 13.67 -39.00 59.14
CA ILE A 22 13.29 -39.71 57.91
C ILE A 22 11.91 -39.25 57.42
N ARG A 23 10.90 -39.22 58.30
CA ARG A 23 9.55 -38.77 57.94
C ARG A 23 9.53 -37.32 57.45
N ALA A 24 10.34 -36.44 58.00
CA ALA A 24 10.47 -35.06 57.51
C ALA A 24 11.03 -35.01 56.07
N HIS A 25 12.07 -35.82 55.77
CA HIS A 25 12.62 -35.95 54.42
C HIS A 25 11.58 -36.51 53.43
N GLU A 26 10.85 -37.55 53.81
CA GLU A 26 9.79 -38.15 52.99
C GLU A 26 8.65 -37.18 52.70
N ALA A 27 8.19 -36.43 53.73
CA ALA A 27 7.14 -35.45 53.57
C ALA A 27 7.54 -34.35 52.59
N GLU A 28 8.80 -33.93 52.61
CA GLU A 28 9.34 -32.96 51.66
C GLU A 28 9.40 -33.51 50.22
N LEU A 29 9.74 -34.79 50.05
CA LEU A 29 9.71 -35.43 48.74
C LEU A 29 8.28 -35.57 48.20
N GLU A 30 7.29 -35.86 49.05
CA GLU A 30 5.90 -35.92 48.59
C GLU A 30 5.35 -34.54 48.21
N ARG A 31 5.73 -33.48 48.95
CA ARG A 31 5.46 -32.09 48.56
C ARG A 31 6.07 -31.77 47.20
N THR A 32 7.34 -32.14 46.99
CA THR A 32 8.05 -31.95 45.72
C THR A 32 7.34 -32.69 44.58
N ASN A 33 6.96 -33.96 44.79
CA ASN A 33 6.21 -34.76 43.82
C ASN A 33 4.87 -34.12 43.43
N LYS A 34 4.11 -33.63 44.42
CA LYS A 34 2.83 -32.95 44.18
C LYS A 34 3.03 -31.67 43.36
N PHE A 35 4.04 -30.89 43.71
CA PHE A 35 4.37 -29.66 42.99
C PHE A 35 4.75 -29.94 41.53
N ILE A 36 5.62 -30.92 41.28
CA ILE A 36 6.01 -31.31 39.92
C ILE A 36 4.79 -31.78 39.09
N LYS A 37 3.83 -32.47 39.70
CA LYS A 37 2.59 -32.88 39.01
C LYS A 37 1.77 -31.68 38.54
N GLU A 38 1.55 -30.68 39.41
CA GLU A 38 0.83 -29.47 39.02
C GLU A 38 1.60 -28.68 37.96
N LEU A 39 2.92 -28.55 38.10
CA LEU A 39 3.75 -27.86 37.12
C LEU A 39 3.70 -28.51 35.72
N ILE A 40 3.75 -29.85 35.65
CA ILE A 40 3.58 -30.58 34.39
C ILE A 40 2.18 -30.32 33.78
N LYS A 41 1.14 -30.28 34.61
CA LYS A 41 -0.23 -29.99 34.18
C LYS A 41 -0.33 -28.57 33.63
N ASP A 42 0.28 -27.59 34.30
CA ASP A 42 0.33 -26.20 33.85
C ASP A 42 1.11 -26.07 32.54
N GLY A 43 2.24 -26.77 32.39
CA GLY A 43 2.97 -26.85 31.13
C GLY A 43 2.13 -27.44 29.98
N LYS A 44 1.34 -28.48 30.24
CA LYS A 44 0.41 -29.05 29.24
C LYS A 44 -0.70 -28.07 28.86
N ASN A 45 -1.24 -27.34 29.83
CA ASN A 45 -2.24 -26.28 29.59
C ASN A 45 -1.64 -25.14 28.75
N LEU A 46 -0.40 -24.73 29.06
CA LEU A 46 0.33 -23.74 28.28
C LEU A 46 0.52 -24.19 26.82
N ILE A 47 0.89 -25.46 26.59
CA ILE A 47 0.98 -26.03 25.24
C ILE A 47 -0.37 -26.01 24.54
N ALA A 48 -1.45 -26.39 25.22
CA ALA A 48 -2.79 -26.35 24.63
C ALA A 48 -3.19 -24.94 24.20
N ALA A 49 -2.86 -23.92 25.00
CA ALA A 49 -3.08 -22.52 24.67
C ALA A 49 -2.19 -22.02 23.51
N THR A 50 -0.95 -22.48 23.43
CA THR A 50 0.03 -22.03 22.42
C THR A 50 -0.03 -22.80 21.08
N LYS A 51 -0.62 -24.00 21.05
CA LYS A 51 -0.84 -24.78 19.82
C LYS A 51 -1.68 -24.06 18.76
N SER A 52 -2.45 -23.03 19.13
CA SER A 52 -3.17 -22.18 18.16
C SER A 52 -2.26 -21.26 17.36
N HIS A 53 -1.00 -21.04 17.77
CA HIS A 53 -0.17 -19.96 17.21
C HIS A 53 1.26 -20.35 16.80
N THR A 54 1.87 -21.43 17.33
CA THR A 54 3.23 -21.82 16.88
C THR A 54 3.63 -23.24 17.28
N VAL A 55 3.86 -24.13 16.29
CA VAL A 55 4.28 -25.53 16.49
C VAL A 55 5.64 -25.62 17.21
N ASN A 56 6.56 -24.70 16.92
CA ASN A 56 7.93 -24.73 17.45
C ASN A 56 7.99 -24.44 18.96
N ASN A 57 7.14 -23.55 19.48
CA ASN A 57 7.09 -23.23 20.91
C ASN A 57 6.52 -24.42 21.72
N ALA A 58 5.49 -25.08 21.21
CA ALA A 58 4.91 -26.26 21.85
C ALA A 58 5.93 -27.42 21.97
N LEU A 59 6.75 -27.63 20.93
CA LEU A 59 7.82 -28.62 20.94
C LEU A 59 8.89 -28.26 21.99
N SER A 60 9.32 -26.99 22.03
CA SER A 60 10.31 -26.51 22.98
C SER A 60 9.89 -26.73 24.44
N VAL A 61 8.66 -26.36 24.81
CA VAL A 61 8.14 -26.58 26.18
C VAL A 61 8.05 -28.07 26.54
N THR A 62 7.69 -28.92 25.56
CA THR A 62 7.61 -30.37 25.78
C THR A 62 8.99 -30.96 26.08
N GLU A 63 10.00 -30.64 25.27
CA GLU A 63 11.34 -31.21 25.39
C GLU A 63 12.14 -30.63 26.56
N THR A 64 12.00 -29.33 26.84
CA THR A 64 12.85 -28.64 27.84
C THR A 64 12.26 -28.64 29.24
N LEU A 65 10.93 -28.72 29.38
CA LEU A 65 10.26 -28.64 30.68
C LEU A 65 9.53 -29.94 31.04
N ILE A 66 8.58 -30.39 30.21
CA ILE A 66 7.67 -31.48 30.58
C ILE A 66 8.40 -32.82 30.68
N LYS A 67 9.14 -33.21 29.63
CA LYS A 67 9.82 -34.51 29.58
C LYS A 67 10.87 -34.67 30.70
N PRO A 68 11.76 -33.69 30.97
CA PRO A 68 12.71 -33.79 32.08
C PRO A 68 12.02 -33.93 33.44
N LEU A 69 10.98 -33.14 33.69
CA LEU A 69 10.22 -33.22 34.95
C LEU A 69 9.46 -34.55 35.09
N GLU A 70 8.88 -35.07 34.01
CA GLU A 70 8.25 -36.40 34.01
C GLU A 70 9.28 -37.51 34.27
N LYS A 71 10.47 -37.40 33.67
CA LYS A 71 11.58 -38.32 33.87
C LYS A 71 12.05 -38.33 35.33
N PHE A 72 12.36 -37.16 35.89
CA PHE A 72 12.76 -37.02 37.29
C PHE A 72 11.69 -37.61 38.24
N ARG A 73 10.41 -37.30 37.99
CA ARG A 73 9.31 -37.81 38.81
C ARG A 73 9.17 -39.34 38.75
N LYS A 74 9.27 -39.93 37.55
CA LYS A 74 9.08 -41.38 37.36
C LYS A 74 10.29 -42.17 37.82
N GLU A 75 11.49 -41.75 37.42
CA GLU A 75 12.72 -42.51 37.66
C GLU A 75 13.29 -42.23 39.03
N GLN A 76 13.45 -40.96 39.42
CA GLN A 76 14.12 -40.60 40.67
C GLN A 76 13.17 -40.69 41.87
N LEU A 77 12.04 -39.98 41.84
CA LEU A 77 11.06 -40.04 42.94
C LEU A 77 10.35 -41.39 43.01
N GLY A 78 10.17 -42.08 41.88
CA GLY A 78 9.64 -43.44 41.83
C GLY A 78 10.57 -44.45 42.49
N ALA A 79 11.88 -44.38 42.21
CA ALA A 79 12.86 -45.27 42.85
C ALA A 79 12.90 -45.10 44.37
N VAL A 80 12.84 -43.87 44.89
CA VAL A 80 12.80 -43.62 46.34
C VAL A 80 11.54 -44.22 46.98
N LYS A 81 10.38 -44.18 46.28
CA LYS A 81 9.15 -44.80 46.77
C LYS A 81 9.24 -46.31 46.85
N GLU A 82 9.90 -46.96 45.89
CA GLU A 82 10.14 -48.40 45.96
C GLU A 82 11.12 -48.77 47.08
N GLU A 83 12.17 -47.97 47.27
CA GLU A 83 13.13 -48.21 48.36
C GLU A 83 12.49 -47.99 49.74
N LYS A 84 11.62 -46.99 49.87
CA LYS A 84 10.80 -46.80 51.08
C LYS A 84 9.95 -48.04 51.39
N LYS A 85 9.25 -48.59 50.39
CA LYS A 85 8.42 -49.80 50.60
C LYS A 85 9.24 -50.99 51.10
N LYS A 86 10.46 -51.18 50.56
CA LYS A 86 11.37 -52.23 51.03
C LYS A 86 11.79 -51.98 52.48
N PHE A 87 12.19 -50.75 52.80
CA PHE A 87 12.59 -50.34 54.14
C PHE A 87 11.45 -50.51 55.16
N ASP A 88 10.23 -50.10 54.83
CA ASP A 88 9.05 -50.26 55.68
C ASP A 88 8.73 -51.74 55.91
N LYS A 89 8.76 -52.56 54.85
CA LYS A 89 8.52 -54.00 54.94
C LYS A 89 9.58 -54.72 55.79
N GLU A 90 10.85 -54.37 55.61
CA GLU A 90 11.93 -54.99 56.39
C GLU A 90 11.91 -54.49 57.85
N THR A 91 11.50 -53.24 58.08
CA THR A 91 11.24 -52.71 59.43
C THR A 91 10.22 -53.58 60.17
N GLU A 92 9.06 -53.85 59.56
CA GLU A 92 8.01 -54.69 60.15
C GLU A 92 8.51 -56.12 60.42
N LYS A 93 9.22 -56.70 59.45
CA LYS A 93 9.79 -58.05 59.57
C LYS A 93 10.81 -58.14 60.70
N ASN A 94 11.71 -57.16 60.81
CA ASN A 94 12.75 -57.12 61.83
C ASN A 94 12.15 -57.07 63.24
N TYR A 95 11.22 -56.13 63.49
CA TYR A 95 10.59 -56.04 64.81
C TYR A 95 9.70 -57.24 65.14
N SER A 96 9.02 -57.84 64.15
CA SER A 96 8.25 -59.07 64.37
C SER A 96 9.14 -60.26 64.75
N LEU A 97 10.33 -60.38 64.14
CA LEU A 97 11.30 -61.43 64.48
C LEU A 97 11.92 -61.21 65.86
N ILE A 98 12.26 -59.97 66.20
CA ILE A 98 12.75 -59.61 67.55
C ILE A 98 11.70 -59.95 68.60
N ASP A 99 10.43 -59.58 68.41
CA ASP A 99 9.38 -59.89 69.37
C ASP A 99 9.16 -61.41 69.53
N LYS A 100 9.17 -62.17 68.42
CA LYS A 100 9.12 -63.65 68.47
C LYS A 100 10.30 -64.23 69.24
N HIS A 101 11.50 -63.69 69.02
CA HIS A 101 12.72 -64.10 69.71
C HIS A 101 12.67 -63.82 71.21
N LEU A 102 12.25 -62.62 71.61
CA LEU A 102 12.11 -62.24 73.02
C LEU A 102 11.05 -63.06 73.75
N ASN A 103 10.04 -63.57 73.04
CA ASN A 103 9.00 -64.44 73.58
C ASN A 103 9.38 -65.94 73.59
N LEU A 104 10.59 -66.33 73.16
CA LEU A 104 11.03 -67.73 73.28
C LEU A 104 11.22 -68.12 74.75
N SER A 105 10.72 -69.32 75.10
CA SER A 105 10.89 -69.86 76.45
C SER A 105 12.36 -70.19 76.72
N ALA A 106 12.91 -69.65 77.80
CA ALA A 106 14.26 -69.96 78.29
C ALA A 106 14.48 -71.46 78.65
N LYS A 107 13.41 -72.28 78.66
CA LYS A 107 13.47 -73.73 78.90
C LYS A 107 13.72 -74.57 77.64
N LYS A 108 13.86 -73.94 76.47
CA LYS A 108 14.18 -74.64 75.21
C LYS A 108 15.59 -75.20 75.24
N LYS A 109 15.88 -76.16 74.36
CA LYS A 109 17.24 -76.70 74.19
C LYS A 109 18.19 -75.58 73.79
N ASP A 110 19.39 -75.58 74.36
CA ASP A 110 20.43 -74.56 74.11
C ASP A 110 20.72 -74.37 72.61
N SER A 111 20.78 -75.47 71.86
CA SER A 111 20.96 -75.45 70.40
C SER A 111 19.86 -74.67 69.65
N HIS A 112 18.60 -74.73 70.11
CA HIS A 112 17.50 -73.96 69.50
C HIS A 112 17.56 -72.48 69.88
N LEU A 113 18.07 -72.14 71.07
CA LEU A 113 18.24 -70.74 71.48
C LEU A 113 19.36 -70.09 70.67
N GLN A 114 20.50 -70.76 70.53
CA GLN A 114 21.62 -70.30 69.70
C GLN A 114 21.22 -70.10 68.23
N GLU A 115 20.43 -71.01 67.66
CA GLU A 115 19.93 -70.87 66.28
C GLU A 115 19.01 -69.64 66.14
N ALA A 116 18.15 -69.38 67.13
CA ALA A 116 17.29 -68.21 67.15
C ALA A 116 18.10 -66.90 67.34
N ASP A 117 19.15 -66.91 68.16
CA ASP A 117 20.08 -65.77 68.34
C ASP A 117 20.77 -65.41 67.02
N ILE A 118 21.32 -66.41 66.33
CA ILE A 118 21.99 -66.23 65.02
C ILE A 118 21.00 -65.68 64.00
N GLN A 119 19.78 -66.22 63.95
CA GLN A 119 18.75 -65.77 63.00
C GLN A 119 18.35 -64.31 63.22
N VAL A 120 18.19 -63.88 64.48
CA VAL A 120 17.88 -62.48 64.79
C VAL A 120 19.05 -61.57 64.45
N GLU A 121 20.28 -61.95 64.78
CA GLU A 121 21.44 -61.11 64.50
C GLU A 121 21.67 -60.95 62.98
N GLN A 122 21.52 -62.02 62.20
CA GLN A 122 21.54 -61.95 60.74
C GLN A 122 20.45 -61.02 60.17
N ASN A 123 19.23 -61.10 60.72
CA ASN A 123 18.15 -60.22 60.28
C ASN A 123 18.41 -58.76 60.68
N ARG A 124 18.96 -58.50 61.86
CA ARG A 124 19.33 -57.15 62.32
C ARG A 124 20.44 -56.55 61.45
N GLN A 125 21.44 -57.34 61.08
CA GLN A 125 22.49 -56.90 60.16
C GLN A 125 21.90 -56.54 58.79
N HIS A 126 21.04 -57.41 58.23
CA HIS A 126 20.38 -57.13 56.95
C HIS A 126 19.49 -55.88 57.00
N PHE A 127 18.74 -55.70 58.07
CA PHE A 127 17.92 -54.50 58.28
C PHE A 127 18.79 -53.23 58.37
N TYR A 128 19.93 -53.30 59.06
CA TYR A 128 20.88 -52.19 59.14
C TYR A 128 21.44 -51.82 57.77
N GLU A 129 21.87 -52.80 56.97
CA GLU A 129 22.36 -52.58 55.60
C GLU A 129 21.30 -51.90 54.72
N LEU A 130 20.06 -52.38 54.76
CA LEU A 130 18.94 -51.76 54.03
C LEU A 130 18.62 -50.34 54.53
N SER A 131 18.74 -50.08 55.85
CA SER A 131 18.57 -48.74 56.40
C SER A 131 19.63 -47.76 55.88
N LEU A 132 20.89 -48.21 55.77
CA LEU A 132 21.96 -47.40 55.19
C LEU A 132 21.69 -47.08 53.71
N GLU A 133 21.28 -48.08 52.93
CA GLU A 133 20.92 -47.90 51.51
C GLU A 133 19.78 -46.89 51.35
N TYR A 134 18.72 -47.01 52.19
CA TYR A 134 17.59 -46.10 52.14
C TYR A 134 17.96 -44.66 52.52
N VAL A 135 18.75 -44.48 53.59
CA VAL A 135 19.24 -43.15 53.99
C VAL A 135 20.12 -42.54 52.92
N CYS A 136 21.03 -43.32 52.32
CA CYS A 136 21.86 -42.87 51.21
C CYS A 136 20.98 -42.39 50.05
N LYS A 137 19.95 -43.16 49.69
CA LYS A 137 19.01 -42.80 48.62
C LYS A 137 18.22 -41.53 48.94
N LEU A 138 17.78 -41.36 50.19
CA LEU A 138 17.10 -40.15 50.65
C LEU A 138 18.00 -38.92 50.59
N GLN A 139 19.28 -39.04 50.92
CA GLN A 139 20.22 -37.91 50.78
C GLN A 139 20.49 -37.59 49.32
N GLU A 140 20.74 -38.61 48.49
CA GLU A 140 20.99 -38.45 47.06
C GLU A 140 19.86 -37.67 46.36
N ILE A 141 18.60 -38.04 46.62
CA ILE A 141 17.46 -37.37 45.98
C ILE A 141 17.28 -35.92 46.46
N GLN A 142 17.65 -35.61 47.71
CA GLN A 142 17.58 -34.24 48.25
C GLN A 142 18.62 -33.32 47.60
N GLU A 143 19.76 -33.88 47.15
CA GLU A 143 20.73 -33.13 46.35
C GLU A 143 20.31 -33.06 44.88
N ARG A 144 19.90 -34.18 44.27
CA ARG A 144 19.43 -34.22 42.87
C ARG A 144 18.30 -33.24 42.58
N LYS A 145 17.32 -33.14 43.48
CA LYS A 145 16.20 -32.20 43.30
C LYS A 145 16.65 -30.73 43.21
N LYS A 146 17.84 -30.37 43.70
CA LYS A 146 18.31 -28.97 43.66
C LYS A 146 18.74 -28.55 42.26
N PHE A 147 19.18 -29.48 41.41
CA PHE A 147 19.63 -29.17 40.06
C PHE A 147 18.74 -29.80 38.97
N GLU A 148 18.36 -31.08 39.07
CA GLU A 148 17.56 -31.76 38.05
C GLU A 148 16.14 -31.17 37.90
N PHE A 149 15.65 -30.45 38.92
CA PHE A 149 14.40 -29.67 38.86
C PHE A 149 14.60 -28.25 38.33
N VAL A 150 15.70 -27.59 38.70
CA VAL A 150 15.94 -26.17 38.40
C VAL A 150 16.41 -25.98 36.95
N GLU A 151 17.20 -26.92 36.42
CA GLU A 151 17.69 -26.88 35.05
C GLU A 151 16.57 -26.84 33.98
N PRO A 152 15.50 -27.67 34.05
CA PRO A 152 14.35 -27.55 33.16
C PRO A 152 13.66 -26.20 33.22
N MET A 153 13.51 -25.62 34.43
CA MET A 153 12.89 -24.31 34.61
C MET A 153 13.72 -23.19 33.98
N LEU A 154 15.03 -23.20 34.24
CA LEU A 154 15.96 -22.26 33.62
C LEU A 154 15.92 -22.36 32.09
N SER A 155 15.99 -23.58 31.56
CA SER A 155 15.94 -23.82 30.11
C SER A 155 14.65 -23.30 29.48
N PHE A 156 13.51 -23.51 30.15
CA PHE A 156 12.23 -22.99 29.72
C PHE A 156 12.21 -21.46 29.66
N PHE A 157 12.64 -20.77 30.73
CA PHE A 157 12.66 -19.30 30.75
C PHE A 157 13.63 -18.72 29.72
N GLN A 158 14.80 -19.33 29.54
CA GLN A 158 15.76 -18.94 28.50
C GLN A 158 15.12 -19.01 27.10
N GLY A 159 14.39 -20.09 26.82
CA GLY A 159 13.64 -20.26 25.57
C GLY A 159 12.57 -19.18 25.38
N MET A 160 11.80 -18.88 26.42
CA MET A 160 10.77 -17.83 26.39
C MET A 160 11.37 -16.44 26.13
N PHE A 161 12.46 -16.07 26.81
CA PHE A 161 13.11 -14.78 26.62
C PHE A 161 13.70 -14.65 25.22
N THR A 162 14.33 -15.72 24.72
CA THR A 162 14.88 -15.75 23.36
C THR A 162 13.77 -15.56 22.33
N PHE A 163 12.63 -16.26 22.49
CA PHE A 163 11.48 -16.14 21.58
C PHE A 163 10.94 -14.71 21.52
N TYR A 164 10.68 -14.09 22.68
CA TYR A 164 10.15 -12.72 22.71
C TYR A 164 11.15 -11.69 22.18
N HIS A 165 12.44 -11.87 22.46
CA HIS A 165 13.48 -10.99 21.93
C HIS A 165 13.57 -11.07 20.40
N GLN A 166 13.56 -12.28 19.84
CA GLN A 166 13.54 -12.48 18.38
C GLN A 166 12.29 -11.86 17.75
N GLY A 167 11.13 -12.02 18.38
CA GLY A 167 9.89 -11.40 17.91
C GLY A 167 9.95 -9.86 17.90
N HIS A 168 10.60 -9.28 18.91
CA HIS A 168 10.81 -7.82 18.98
C HIS A 168 11.73 -7.31 17.87
N GLU A 169 12.90 -7.94 17.67
CA GLU A 169 13.83 -7.53 16.62
C GLU A 169 13.20 -7.70 15.23
N LEU A 170 12.49 -8.80 14.96
CA LEU A 170 11.80 -9.00 13.68
C LEU A 170 10.74 -7.91 13.42
N ALA A 171 9.97 -7.53 14.45
CA ALA A 171 8.97 -6.47 14.33
C ALA A 171 9.60 -5.09 14.08
N LYS A 172 10.75 -4.83 14.71
CA LYS A 172 11.53 -3.61 14.53
C LYS A 172 12.10 -3.52 13.12
N ASP A 173 12.67 -4.60 12.59
CA ASP A 173 13.18 -4.68 11.21
C ASP A 173 12.06 -4.43 10.19
N PHE A 174 10.85 -4.94 10.46
CA PHE A 174 9.69 -4.72 9.59
C PHE A 174 9.09 -3.30 9.65
N ASN A 175 9.47 -2.48 10.64
CA ASN A 175 8.84 -1.19 10.90
C ASN A 175 9.03 -0.19 9.74
N HIS A 176 10.18 -0.23 9.06
CA HIS A 176 10.42 0.62 7.88
C HIS A 176 9.40 0.34 6.77
N TYR A 177 9.21 -0.93 6.41
CA TYR A 177 8.25 -1.34 5.39
C TYR A 177 6.82 -0.99 5.79
N LYS A 178 6.46 -1.19 7.06
CA LYS A 178 5.14 -0.80 7.59
C LYS A 178 4.88 0.71 7.44
N MET A 179 5.85 1.55 7.79
CA MET A 179 5.74 3.00 7.67
C MET A 179 5.62 3.42 6.20
N GLU A 180 6.45 2.87 5.33
CA GLU A 180 6.42 3.13 3.90
C GLU A 180 5.07 2.73 3.28
N LEU A 181 4.54 1.56 3.66
CA LEU A 181 3.22 1.10 3.20
C LEU A 181 2.10 2.03 3.68
N GLN A 182 2.14 2.52 4.92
CA GLN A 182 1.17 3.48 5.43
C GLN A 182 1.20 4.79 4.64
N ILE A 183 2.39 5.32 4.36
CA ILE A 183 2.57 6.53 3.54
C ILE A 183 2.05 6.30 2.12
N ASN A 184 2.39 5.17 1.50
CA ASN A 184 1.95 4.82 0.15
C ASN A 184 0.42 4.68 0.05
N ILE A 185 -0.21 4.03 1.02
CA ILE A 185 -1.68 3.93 1.07
C ILE A 185 -2.32 5.31 1.19
N GLN A 186 -1.79 6.17 2.07
CA GLN A 186 -2.32 7.52 2.24
C GLN A 186 -2.15 8.36 0.97
N ASN A 187 -1.00 8.26 0.31
CA ASN A 187 -0.74 8.94 -0.96
C ASN A 187 -1.68 8.45 -2.05
N THR A 188 -1.94 7.14 -2.14
CA THR A 188 -2.91 6.59 -3.10
C THR A 188 -4.33 7.08 -2.83
N ARG A 189 -4.76 7.16 -1.57
CA ARG A 189 -6.06 7.73 -1.21
C ARG A 189 -6.17 9.20 -1.63
N ASN A 190 -5.17 10.01 -1.28
CA ASN A 190 -5.15 11.42 -1.64
C ASN A 190 -5.18 11.63 -3.16
N ARG A 191 -4.44 10.80 -3.92
CA ARG A 191 -4.45 10.82 -5.40
C ARG A 191 -5.84 10.47 -5.94
N PHE A 192 -6.46 9.40 -5.42
CA PHE A 192 -7.81 9.01 -5.83
C PHE A 192 -8.83 10.12 -5.58
N GLU A 193 -8.82 10.72 -4.40
CA GLU A 193 -9.74 11.81 -4.06
C GLU A 193 -9.54 13.04 -4.96
N GLY A 194 -8.28 13.40 -5.25
CA GLY A 194 -7.95 14.47 -6.19
C GLY A 194 -8.48 14.20 -7.59
N THR A 195 -8.14 13.04 -8.17
CA THR A 195 -8.61 12.64 -9.50
C THR A 195 -10.13 12.55 -9.57
N ARG A 196 -10.78 11.99 -8.53
CA ARG A 196 -12.25 11.92 -8.48
C ARG A 196 -12.87 13.30 -8.56
N SER A 197 -12.34 14.27 -7.81
CA SER A 197 -12.83 15.65 -7.84
C SER A 197 -12.68 16.29 -9.23
N GLU A 198 -11.54 16.08 -9.89
CA GLU A 198 -11.31 16.61 -11.24
C GLU A 198 -12.22 15.96 -12.30
N VAL A 199 -12.44 14.64 -12.20
CA VAL A 199 -13.38 13.90 -13.07
C VAL A 199 -14.81 14.39 -12.86
N GLU A 200 -15.23 14.60 -11.62
CA GLU A 200 -16.56 15.15 -11.30
C GLU A 200 -16.73 16.57 -11.87
N GLU A 201 -15.70 17.41 -11.77
CA GLU A 201 -15.71 18.76 -12.34
C GLU A 201 -15.78 18.73 -13.88
N LEU A 202 -14.99 17.87 -14.53
CA LEU A 202 -15.01 17.71 -15.99
C LEU A 202 -16.37 17.20 -16.47
N MET A 203 -16.93 16.19 -15.81
CA MET A 203 -18.26 15.69 -16.12
C MET A 203 -19.30 16.81 -16.04
N ASN A 204 -19.24 17.64 -15.00
CA ASN A 204 -20.16 18.76 -14.83
C ASN A 204 -19.97 19.84 -15.91
N LYS A 205 -18.74 20.15 -16.31
CA LYS A 205 -18.44 21.08 -17.42
C LYS A 205 -18.99 20.59 -18.76
N ILE A 206 -18.78 19.31 -19.09
CA ILE A 206 -19.30 18.72 -20.33
C ILE A 206 -20.83 18.67 -20.31
N ARG A 207 -21.45 18.38 -19.16
CA ARG A 207 -22.92 18.41 -19.01
C ARG A 207 -23.51 19.80 -19.28
N GLN A 208 -22.83 20.86 -18.86
CA GLN A 208 -23.29 22.24 -19.06
C GLN A 208 -23.19 22.67 -20.54
N ASN A 209 -22.04 22.41 -21.19
CA ASN A 209 -21.81 22.84 -22.58
C ASN A 209 -21.24 21.69 -23.45
N PRO A 210 -22.06 20.72 -23.87
CA PRO A 210 -21.58 19.53 -24.61
C PRO A 210 -20.98 19.86 -25.98
N LYS A 211 -21.45 20.93 -26.64
CA LYS A 211 -21.05 21.28 -28.01
C LYS A 211 -19.66 21.91 -28.10
N ASP A 212 -19.19 22.56 -27.03
CA ASP A 212 -17.91 23.29 -27.00
C ASP A 212 -16.72 22.36 -26.68
N HIS A 213 -16.99 21.17 -26.17
CA HIS A 213 -15.98 20.19 -25.75
C HIS A 213 -15.85 19.02 -26.75
N LYS A 214 -16.18 19.25 -28.03
CA LYS A 214 -15.98 18.24 -29.08
C LYS A 214 -14.49 17.95 -29.26
N ARG A 215 -14.12 16.66 -29.28
CA ARG A 215 -12.74 16.21 -29.48
C ARG A 215 -12.19 16.76 -30.80
N ALA A 216 -10.95 17.24 -30.78
CA ALA A 216 -10.24 17.58 -32.02
C ALA A 216 -10.15 16.32 -32.89
N SER A 217 -10.80 16.36 -34.04
CA SER A 217 -10.85 15.23 -34.96
C SER A 217 -9.99 15.49 -36.18
N GLN A 218 -9.31 14.44 -36.66
CA GLN A 218 -8.68 14.42 -37.98
C GLN A 218 -9.70 14.48 -39.13
N PHE A 219 -10.98 14.25 -38.82
CA PHE A 219 -12.09 14.32 -39.76
C PHE A 219 -12.75 15.71 -39.68
N THR A 220 -13.11 16.25 -40.84
CA THR A 220 -13.81 17.53 -40.94
C THR A 220 -15.27 17.40 -40.49
N ALA A 221 -15.86 16.23 -40.70
CA ALA A 221 -17.14 15.85 -40.12
C ALA A 221 -17.12 14.35 -39.82
N GLU A 222 -17.66 13.97 -38.68
CA GLU A 222 -17.90 12.58 -38.32
C GLU A 222 -19.15 12.45 -37.44
N GLY A 223 -19.83 11.31 -37.54
CA GLY A 223 -21.05 11.05 -36.79
C GLY A 223 -21.92 10.00 -37.46
N TYR A 224 -23.03 9.66 -36.82
CA TYR A 224 -23.97 8.69 -37.37
C TYR A 224 -24.90 9.34 -38.40
N LEU A 225 -25.11 8.65 -39.52
CA LEU A 225 -26.10 9.00 -40.55
C LEU A 225 -26.91 7.76 -40.91
N TYR A 226 -28.16 7.95 -41.30
CA TYR A 226 -28.93 6.89 -41.96
C TYR A 226 -28.72 6.99 -43.47
N VAL A 227 -28.31 5.89 -44.11
CA VAL A 227 -28.10 5.82 -45.55
C VAL A 227 -29.21 4.98 -46.16
N GLN A 228 -29.79 5.45 -47.27
CA GLN A 228 -30.81 4.72 -48.01
C GLN A 228 -30.16 3.67 -48.90
N GLU A 229 -30.35 2.40 -48.54
CA GLU A 229 -29.89 1.25 -49.31
C GLU A 229 -31.04 0.65 -50.12
N LYS A 230 -30.76 0.30 -51.38
CA LYS A 230 -31.72 -0.43 -52.22
C LYS A 230 -31.66 -1.91 -51.88
N ARG A 231 -32.82 -2.52 -51.61
CA ARG A 231 -32.94 -3.97 -51.44
C ARG A 231 -33.39 -4.62 -52.75
N PRO A 232 -33.07 -5.91 -52.96
CA PRO A 232 -33.65 -6.67 -54.06
C PRO A 232 -35.19 -6.62 -54.01
N ALA A 233 -35.82 -6.56 -55.18
CA ALA A 233 -37.28 -6.67 -55.27
C ALA A 233 -37.74 -7.99 -54.62
N PRO A 234 -38.85 -8.01 -53.85
CA PRO A 234 -39.88 -6.98 -53.68
C PRO A 234 -39.64 -5.98 -52.52
N PHE A 235 -38.48 -6.01 -51.86
CA PHE A 235 -38.28 -5.37 -50.54
C PHE A 235 -37.97 -3.86 -50.57
N GLY A 236 -38.00 -3.22 -51.75
CA GLY A 236 -37.89 -1.76 -51.88
C GLY A 236 -36.54 -1.19 -51.40
N SER A 237 -36.58 -0.19 -50.52
CA SER A 237 -35.38 0.42 -49.93
C SER A 237 -35.44 0.41 -48.41
N SER A 238 -34.30 0.36 -47.75
CA SER A 238 -34.19 0.43 -46.30
C SER A 238 -33.20 1.48 -45.85
N TRP A 239 -33.41 2.02 -44.66
CA TRP A 239 -32.51 2.99 -44.04
C TRP A 239 -31.63 2.28 -43.03
N VAL A 240 -30.32 2.30 -43.27
CA VAL A 240 -29.33 1.62 -42.43
C VAL A 240 -28.44 2.64 -41.78
N LYS A 241 -28.22 2.49 -40.46
CA LYS A 241 -27.41 3.40 -39.67
C LYS A 241 -25.93 3.11 -39.91
N HIS A 242 -25.19 4.13 -40.30
CA HIS A 242 -23.76 4.06 -40.52
C HIS A 242 -23.05 5.11 -39.67
N TYR A 243 -21.82 4.81 -39.24
CA TYR A 243 -20.90 5.83 -38.77
C TYR A 243 -20.12 6.35 -39.98
N CYS A 244 -20.24 7.65 -40.24
CA CYS A 244 -19.67 8.30 -41.41
C CYS A 244 -18.54 9.22 -40.98
N MET A 245 -17.45 9.25 -41.74
CA MET A 245 -16.28 10.11 -41.47
C MET A 245 -15.76 10.71 -42.77
N TYR A 246 -15.64 12.04 -42.81
CA TYR A 246 -15.21 12.79 -43.99
C TYR A 246 -13.92 13.58 -43.74
N ARG A 247 -12.97 13.50 -44.66
CA ARG A 247 -11.74 14.31 -44.67
C ARG A 247 -11.76 15.28 -45.85
N LYS A 248 -11.95 16.57 -45.57
CA LYS A 248 -12.08 17.62 -46.60
C LYS A 248 -10.85 17.76 -47.48
N ALA A 249 -9.64 17.71 -46.92
CA ALA A 249 -8.38 17.86 -47.66
C ALA A 249 -8.21 16.79 -48.77
N ALA A 250 -8.69 15.57 -48.52
CA ALA A 250 -8.60 14.45 -49.47
C ALA A 250 -9.91 14.19 -50.22
N LYS A 251 -10.98 14.95 -49.94
CA LYS A 251 -12.37 14.64 -50.34
C LYS A 251 -12.78 13.18 -50.09
N LYS A 252 -12.20 12.56 -49.07
CA LYS A 252 -12.37 11.12 -48.78
C LYS A 252 -13.50 10.92 -47.79
N PHE A 253 -14.49 10.10 -48.14
CA PHE A 253 -15.64 9.75 -47.31
C PHE A 253 -15.57 8.26 -46.96
N ASN A 254 -15.69 7.93 -45.68
CA ASN A 254 -15.69 6.56 -45.18
C ASN A 254 -17.03 6.31 -44.48
N ILE A 255 -17.63 5.16 -44.75
CA ILE A 255 -18.92 4.74 -44.21
C ILE A 255 -18.75 3.37 -43.60
N ILE A 256 -19.09 3.21 -42.32
CA ILE A 256 -18.98 1.92 -41.63
C ILE A 256 -20.37 1.54 -41.13
N PRO A 257 -20.91 0.36 -41.53
CA PRO A 257 -22.21 -0.08 -41.06
C PRO A 257 -22.17 -0.32 -39.55
N PHE A 258 -23.22 0.14 -38.86
CA PHE A 258 -23.33 0.00 -37.42
C PHE A 258 -24.63 -0.73 -37.05
N GLU A 259 -24.49 -1.98 -36.59
CA GLU A 259 -25.60 -2.80 -36.14
C GLU A 259 -25.61 -2.95 -34.61
N HIS A 260 -26.63 -2.37 -33.96
CA HIS A 260 -26.71 -2.35 -32.49
C HIS A 260 -26.88 -3.74 -31.86
N ARG A 261 -27.45 -4.70 -32.61
CA ARG A 261 -27.66 -6.09 -32.14
C ARG A 261 -26.39 -6.95 -32.15
N SER A 262 -25.33 -6.48 -32.82
CA SER A 262 -24.12 -7.25 -33.09
C SER A 262 -22.99 -6.96 -32.08
N GLY A 263 -23.33 -6.34 -30.94
CA GLY A 263 -22.36 -5.98 -29.90
C GLY A 263 -21.35 -4.90 -30.32
N GLY A 264 -21.63 -4.14 -31.40
CA GLY A 264 -20.73 -3.10 -31.89
C GLY A 264 -19.55 -3.58 -32.74
N LYS A 265 -19.59 -4.81 -33.29
CA LYS A 265 -18.62 -5.22 -34.31
C LYS A 265 -18.70 -4.28 -35.52
N LEU A 266 -17.56 -3.72 -35.92
CA LEU A 266 -17.44 -2.95 -37.16
C LEU A 266 -17.64 -3.90 -38.34
N GLY A 267 -18.62 -3.64 -39.20
CA GLY A 267 -18.70 -4.31 -40.50
C GLY A 267 -17.69 -3.75 -41.49
N ASP A 268 -17.55 -4.40 -42.65
CA ASP A 268 -16.69 -3.89 -43.73
C ASP A 268 -17.19 -2.51 -44.18
N GLY A 269 -16.31 -1.52 -44.05
CA GLY A 269 -16.61 -0.14 -44.40
C GLY A 269 -16.44 0.13 -45.89
N GLU A 270 -17.29 1.00 -46.42
CA GLU A 270 -17.18 1.52 -47.77
C GLU A 270 -16.40 2.85 -47.77
N VAL A 271 -15.56 3.06 -48.78
CA VAL A 271 -14.79 4.29 -48.96
C VAL A 271 -15.00 4.80 -50.37
N PHE A 272 -15.33 6.08 -50.50
CA PHE A 272 -15.44 6.75 -51.80
C PHE A 272 -14.97 8.21 -51.71
N PHE A 273 -14.81 8.84 -52.87
CA PHE A 273 -14.38 10.23 -52.97
C PHE A 273 -15.58 11.12 -53.30
N LEU A 274 -15.76 12.19 -52.55
CA LEU A 274 -16.88 13.12 -52.71
C LEU A 274 -16.72 13.92 -54.02
N LYS A 275 -17.73 13.85 -54.88
CA LYS A 275 -17.86 14.71 -56.06
C LYS A 275 -18.70 15.94 -55.75
N GLU A 276 -19.93 15.73 -55.30
CA GLU A 276 -20.88 16.80 -55.00
C GLU A 276 -21.79 16.41 -53.83
N CYS A 277 -22.25 17.42 -53.07
CA CYS A 277 -23.20 17.26 -51.99
C CYS A 277 -24.35 18.26 -52.20
N THR A 278 -25.60 17.80 -52.19
CA THR A 278 -26.77 18.66 -52.43
C THR A 278 -27.84 18.44 -51.36
N LYS A 279 -28.52 19.52 -51.00
CA LYS A 279 -29.65 19.47 -50.09
C LYS A 279 -30.86 18.87 -50.84
N ARG A 280 -31.47 17.82 -50.29
CA ARG A 280 -32.69 17.23 -50.85
C ARG A 280 -33.93 18.00 -50.37
N HIS A 281 -34.86 18.29 -51.27
CA HIS A 281 -36.11 19.00 -50.92
C HIS A 281 -37.13 18.04 -50.29
N THR A 282 -37.89 18.50 -49.30
CA THR A 282 -38.88 17.66 -48.59
C THR A 282 -39.96 17.12 -49.53
N ASP A 283 -40.27 17.84 -50.61
CA ASP A 283 -41.27 17.39 -51.61
C ASP A 283 -40.80 16.20 -52.45
N SER A 284 -39.48 15.92 -52.45
CA SER A 284 -38.88 14.81 -53.20
C SER A 284 -38.70 13.54 -52.37
N ILE A 285 -38.83 13.62 -51.05
CA ILE A 285 -38.75 12.47 -50.15
C ILE A 285 -39.54 12.72 -48.86
N ASP A 286 -40.40 11.77 -48.47
CA ASP A 286 -41.15 11.83 -47.22
C ASP A 286 -40.28 11.48 -45.99
N ARG A 287 -39.14 12.18 -45.84
CA ARG A 287 -38.22 12.11 -44.69
C ARG A 287 -37.53 13.45 -44.44
N ARG A 288 -37.34 13.77 -43.17
CA ARG A 288 -36.71 15.02 -42.73
C ARG A 288 -35.19 14.91 -42.73
N PHE A 289 -34.53 16.05 -42.93
CA PHE A 289 -33.07 16.22 -42.80
C PHE A 289 -32.23 15.40 -43.80
N CYS A 290 -32.79 15.15 -44.98
CA CYS A 290 -32.09 14.42 -46.05
C CYS A 290 -31.19 15.34 -46.89
N PHE A 291 -30.10 14.76 -47.37
CA PHE A 291 -29.18 15.33 -48.35
C PHE A 291 -28.57 14.21 -49.19
N ASP A 292 -28.08 14.57 -50.37
CA ASP A 292 -27.52 13.64 -51.34
C ASP A 292 -26.04 13.85 -51.50
N VAL A 293 -25.31 12.74 -51.53
CA VAL A 293 -23.87 12.70 -51.73
C VAL A 293 -23.58 11.92 -53.01
N GLU A 294 -22.96 12.57 -53.98
CA GLU A 294 -22.50 11.92 -55.21
C GLU A 294 -21.02 11.53 -55.08
N ALA A 295 -20.72 10.26 -55.37
CA ALA A 295 -19.37 9.75 -55.37
C ALA A 295 -18.71 9.96 -56.75
N ALA A 296 -17.42 10.27 -56.77
CA ALA A 296 -16.68 10.55 -58.01
C ALA A 296 -16.54 9.33 -58.93
N ASP A 297 -16.53 8.13 -58.35
CA ASP A 297 -16.46 6.85 -59.04
C ASP A 297 -17.84 6.36 -59.54
N ARG A 298 -18.94 7.01 -59.13
CA ARG A 298 -20.32 6.62 -59.49
C ARG A 298 -21.15 7.84 -59.94
N PRO A 299 -20.79 8.45 -61.07
CA PRO A 299 -21.49 9.64 -61.55
C PRO A 299 -22.97 9.35 -61.85
N GLY A 300 -23.87 10.18 -61.34
CA GLY A 300 -25.32 10.05 -61.52
C GLY A 300 -26.04 9.10 -60.54
N ALA A 301 -25.33 8.43 -59.62
CA ALA A 301 -25.91 7.58 -58.59
C ALA A 301 -25.67 8.18 -57.19
N ALA A 302 -26.53 9.13 -56.80
CA ALA A 302 -26.42 9.78 -55.49
C ALA A 302 -26.82 8.87 -54.32
N LEU A 303 -25.99 8.85 -53.28
CA LEU A 303 -26.32 8.23 -51.99
C LEU A 303 -27.14 9.20 -51.17
N THR A 304 -28.36 8.81 -50.83
CA THR A 304 -29.22 9.60 -49.96
C THR A 304 -28.93 9.32 -48.51
N MET A 305 -28.60 10.37 -47.77
CA MET A 305 -28.27 10.33 -46.36
C MET A 305 -29.26 11.16 -45.55
N GLN A 306 -29.49 10.76 -44.30
CA GLN A 306 -30.36 11.42 -43.35
C GLN A 306 -29.60 11.70 -42.05
N ALA A 307 -29.57 12.97 -41.63
CA ALA A 307 -29.07 13.39 -40.33
C ALA A 307 -30.18 13.34 -39.25
N PHE A 308 -29.82 13.46 -37.97
CA PHE A 308 -30.82 13.41 -36.88
C PHE A 308 -31.54 14.74 -36.65
N SER A 309 -30.94 15.86 -37.08
CA SER A 309 -31.51 17.19 -36.92
C SER A 309 -31.16 18.10 -38.08
N GLU A 310 -31.87 19.22 -38.18
CA GLU A 310 -31.59 20.25 -39.17
C GLU A 310 -30.20 20.87 -38.97
N ASP A 311 -29.79 21.07 -37.72
CA ASP A 311 -28.46 21.61 -37.38
C ASP A 311 -27.35 20.65 -37.81
N GLU A 312 -27.52 19.35 -37.58
CA GLU A 312 -26.56 18.34 -38.05
C GLU A 312 -26.53 18.26 -39.57
N ARG A 313 -27.68 18.31 -40.25
CA ARG A 313 -27.70 18.37 -41.72
C ARG A 313 -26.92 19.56 -42.24
N LYS A 314 -27.12 20.75 -41.65
CA LYS A 314 -26.39 21.97 -42.03
C LYS A 314 -24.88 21.81 -41.82
N GLN A 315 -24.45 21.26 -40.68
CA GLN A 315 -23.04 20.97 -40.40
C GLN A 315 -22.44 19.99 -41.42
N TRP A 316 -23.17 18.93 -41.77
CA TRP A 316 -22.73 17.97 -42.80
C TRP A 316 -22.65 18.62 -44.18
N LEU A 317 -23.64 19.42 -44.59
CA LEU A 317 -23.61 20.16 -45.85
C LEU A 317 -22.43 21.14 -45.91
N GLU A 318 -22.21 21.92 -44.85
CA GLU A 318 -21.09 22.88 -44.76
C GLU A 318 -19.73 22.17 -44.85
N ALA A 319 -19.56 21.07 -44.12
CA ALA A 319 -18.33 20.28 -44.13
C ALA A 319 -18.05 19.69 -45.53
N LEU A 320 -19.09 19.19 -46.20
CA LEU A 320 -19.02 18.58 -47.52
C LEU A 320 -18.99 19.62 -48.67
N GLY A 321 -19.11 20.91 -48.37
CA GLY A 321 -19.14 21.97 -49.38
C GLY A 321 -20.41 21.95 -50.24
N GLY A 322 -21.54 21.57 -49.65
CA GLY A 322 -22.83 21.48 -50.33
C GLY A 322 -23.33 22.85 -50.79
N LYS A 323 -23.99 22.88 -51.96
CA LYS A 323 -24.56 24.10 -52.53
C LYS A 323 -26.01 24.29 -52.04
N GLU A 324 -26.30 25.41 -51.39
CA GLU A 324 -27.67 25.93 -51.20
C GLU A 324 -27.98 26.93 -52.32
N ALA A 325 -29.18 26.88 -52.91
CA ALA A 325 -29.67 27.99 -53.72
C ALA A 325 -29.88 29.21 -52.81
N LEU A 326 -29.00 30.21 -53.00
CA LEU A 326 -28.76 31.45 -52.26
C LEU A 326 -29.90 32.04 -51.41
N LEU A 327 -29.61 32.30 -50.14
CA LEU A 327 -29.97 33.55 -49.44
C LEU A 327 -28.83 33.96 -48.48
N HIS A 328 -28.50 35.25 -48.49
CA HIS A 328 -27.32 35.89 -47.92
C HIS A 328 -27.11 35.74 -46.40
N SER A 329 -25.85 35.57 -45.97
CA SER A 329 -25.33 36.15 -44.72
C SER A 329 -23.80 36.20 -44.67
N PHE A 330 -23.28 37.43 -44.72
CA PHE A 330 -22.02 38.01 -44.25
C PHE A 330 -20.77 37.16 -43.97
N ASN A 331 -19.68 37.60 -44.61
CA ASN A 331 -18.27 37.35 -44.31
C ASN A 331 -17.97 37.21 -42.81
N ARG A 332 -17.38 36.08 -42.42
CA ARG A 332 -16.51 36.02 -41.23
C ARG A 332 -15.07 35.79 -41.68
N ALA A 333 -14.28 36.83 -41.41
CA ALA A 333 -12.85 36.85 -41.56
C ALA A 333 -12.17 35.72 -40.78
N ILE A 334 -10.98 35.38 -41.26
CA ILE A 334 -9.95 34.60 -40.57
C ILE A 334 -9.81 35.13 -39.14
N ILE A 335 -10.11 34.29 -38.14
CA ILE A 335 -9.94 34.62 -36.72
C ILE A 335 -8.43 34.65 -36.43
N PRO A 336 -7.85 35.78 -36.00
CA PRO A 336 -6.53 35.80 -35.36
C PRO A 336 -6.64 35.03 -34.04
N ARG A 337 -5.63 34.19 -33.73
CA ARG A 337 -5.52 33.53 -32.42
C ARG A 337 -5.67 34.59 -31.30
N PRO A 338 -6.41 34.31 -30.21
CA PRO A 338 -6.77 35.33 -29.24
C PRO A 338 -5.52 35.87 -28.52
N GLU A 339 -5.34 37.19 -28.56
CA GLU A 339 -4.51 37.92 -27.61
C GLU A 339 -5.04 37.64 -26.19
N GLY A 340 -4.17 37.18 -25.28
CA GLY A 340 -4.54 36.84 -23.90
C GLY A 340 -4.37 35.36 -23.49
N SER A 341 -3.82 34.49 -24.35
CA SER A 341 -3.38 33.15 -23.94
C SER A 341 -2.11 33.22 -23.08
N ALA A 342 -1.95 32.38 -22.05
CA ALA A 342 -0.71 32.28 -21.28
C ALA A 342 0.47 31.93 -22.21
N GLN A 343 1.64 32.54 -22.00
CA GLN A 343 2.83 32.35 -22.86
C GLN A 343 4.13 32.37 -22.04
N LEU A 344 5.19 31.77 -22.54
CA LEU A 344 6.53 31.90 -21.96
C LEU A 344 7.19 33.20 -22.44
N ASP A 345 6.67 34.33 -21.96
CA ASP A 345 7.11 35.67 -22.29
C ASP A 345 7.35 36.54 -21.03
N LYS A 346 7.78 37.79 -21.23
CA LYS A 346 8.09 38.72 -20.15
C LYS A 346 6.92 38.92 -19.18
N MET A 347 5.68 38.88 -19.67
CA MET A 347 4.49 38.96 -18.83
C MET A 347 4.39 37.72 -17.95
N GLY A 348 4.54 36.52 -18.52
CA GLY A 348 4.54 35.27 -17.76
C GLY A 348 5.55 35.20 -16.63
N PHE A 349 6.78 35.66 -16.86
CA PHE A 349 7.79 35.76 -15.80
C PHE A 349 7.40 36.75 -14.70
N THR A 350 6.77 37.87 -15.07
CA THR A 350 6.30 38.89 -14.12
C THR A 350 5.18 38.32 -13.23
N ILE A 351 4.22 37.61 -13.84
CA ILE A 351 3.12 36.94 -13.14
C ILE A 351 3.68 35.92 -12.13
N LEU A 352 4.61 35.07 -12.58
CA LEU A 352 5.22 34.06 -11.72
C LEU A 352 5.92 34.69 -10.51
N ARG A 353 6.77 35.69 -10.73
CA ARG A 353 7.52 36.36 -9.66
C ARG A 353 6.61 37.11 -8.69
N LYS A 354 5.58 37.83 -9.16
CA LYS A 354 4.61 38.50 -8.30
C LYS A 354 3.86 37.53 -7.40
N CYS A 355 3.40 36.42 -7.95
CA CYS A 355 2.70 35.39 -7.17
C CYS A 355 3.62 34.73 -6.14
N ILE A 356 4.85 34.39 -6.53
CA ILE A 356 5.86 33.80 -5.63
C ILE A 356 6.18 34.77 -4.49
N SER A 357 6.49 36.03 -4.79
CA SER A 357 6.84 37.05 -3.79
C SER A 357 5.75 37.23 -2.74
N ALA A 358 4.49 37.29 -3.18
CA ALA A 358 3.35 37.39 -2.27
C ALA A 358 3.18 36.13 -1.40
N VAL A 359 3.38 34.92 -1.96
CA VAL A 359 3.32 33.67 -1.19
C VAL A 359 4.45 33.61 -0.17
N GLU A 360 5.68 33.96 -0.54
CA GLU A 360 6.83 33.91 0.37
C GLU A 360 6.76 34.97 1.47
N THR A 361 6.28 36.18 1.15
CA THR A 361 6.26 37.30 2.10
C THR A 361 5.22 37.14 3.20
N ARG A 362 4.01 36.67 2.87
CA ARG A 362 2.90 36.61 3.83
C ARG A 362 2.17 35.28 3.93
N GLY A 363 2.50 34.31 3.09
CA GLY A 363 1.79 33.04 3.00
C GLY A 363 2.66 31.81 3.30
N ILE A 364 3.97 31.95 3.52
CA ILE A 364 4.91 30.81 3.49
C ILE A 364 4.62 29.71 4.52
N ASN A 365 3.99 30.08 5.64
CA ASN A 365 3.60 29.16 6.72
C ASN A 365 2.13 28.72 6.64
N ASP A 366 1.37 29.20 5.65
CA ASP A 366 -0.03 28.80 5.45
C ASP A 366 -0.11 27.31 5.13
N GLN A 367 -1.01 26.60 5.82
CA GLN A 367 -1.10 25.16 5.65
C GLN A 367 -1.62 24.77 4.27
N GLY A 368 -0.90 23.88 3.60
CA GLY A 368 -1.30 23.31 2.32
C GLY A 368 -1.12 24.25 1.13
N LEU A 369 -0.10 25.12 1.13
CA LEU A 369 0.28 25.93 -0.04
C LEU A 369 0.27 25.10 -1.33
N TYR A 370 -0.34 25.64 -2.39
CA TYR A 370 -0.54 24.95 -3.68
C TYR A 370 -1.42 23.70 -3.66
N ARG A 371 -1.73 23.11 -2.50
CA ARG A 371 -2.71 22.01 -2.36
C ARG A 371 -4.13 22.56 -2.18
N VAL A 372 -4.30 23.58 -1.34
CA VAL A 372 -5.59 24.21 -1.07
C VAL A 372 -6.01 25.07 -2.26
N VAL A 373 -7.21 24.82 -2.78
CA VAL A 373 -7.74 25.48 -3.97
C VAL A 373 -8.36 26.82 -3.61
N GLY A 374 -7.99 27.86 -4.35
CA GLY A 374 -8.60 29.20 -4.26
C GLY A 374 -9.94 29.26 -4.98
N VAL A 375 -10.76 30.26 -4.65
CA VAL A 375 -12.10 30.41 -5.25
C VAL A 375 -11.96 30.65 -6.77
N SER A 376 -12.52 29.76 -7.59
CA SER A 376 -12.33 29.74 -9.05
C SER A 376 -12.61 31.09 -9.73
N SER A 377 -13.71 31.77 -9.37
CA SER A 377 -14.03 33.10 -9.92
C SER A 377 -12.99 34.17 -9.56
N LYS A 378 -12.44 34.14 -8.33
CA LYS A 378 -11.35 35.02 -7.91
C LYS A 378 -10.04 34.67 -8.64
N VAL A 379 -9.76 33.38 -8.85
CA VAL A 379 -8.58 32.92 -9.60
C VAL A 379 -8.64 33.38 -11.06
N GLN A 380 -9.78 33.20 -11.73
CA GLN A 380 -9.97 33.66 -13.11
C GLN A 380 -9.91 35.19 -13.21
N ARG A 381 -10.51 35.91 -12.26
CA ARG A 381 -10.43 37.37 -12.18
C ARG A 381 -8.97 37.83 -12.00
N LEU A 382 -8.25 37.23 -11.06
CA LEU A 382 -6.86 37.55 -10.80
C LEU A 382 -5.99 37.28 -12.03
N LEU A 383 -6.15 36.12 -12.67
CA LEU A 383 -5.42 35.79 -13.89
C LEU A 383 -5.72 36.75 -15.03
N SER A 384 -6.97 37.11 -15.26
CA SER A 384 -7.34 38.10 -16.28
C SER A 384 -6.67 39.45 -16.02
N MET A 385 -6.60 39.89 -14.75
CA MET A 385 -5.96 41.15 -14.37
C MET A 385 -4.43 41.07 -14.49
N LEU A 386 -3.83 39.91 -14.22
CA LEU A 386 -2.39 39.67 -14.32
C LEU A 386 -1.92 39.50 -15.77
N MET A 387 -2.78 38.99 -16.66
CA MET A 387 -2.47 38.77 -18.08
C MET A 387 -2.73 40.00 -18.96
N ASP A 388 -3.42 41.03 -18.47
CA ASP A 388 -3.55 42.32 -19.14
C ASP A 388 -2.44 43.29 -18.68
N VAL A 389 -1.66 43.79 -19.65
CA VAL A 389 -0.54 44.71 -19.45
C VAL A 389 -0.94 45.98 -18.69
N LYS A 390 -2.18 46.47 -18.88
CA LYS A 390 -2.67 47.70 -18.25
C LYS A 390 -2.94 47.49 -16.77
N THR A 391 -3.58 46.38 -16.41
CA THR A 391 -3.98 46.09 -15.03
C THR A 391 -2.91 45.36 -14.22
N CYS A 392 -1.99 44.62 -14.86
CA CYS A 392 -1.00 43.79 -14.17
C CYS A 392 -0.10 44.60 -13.21
N ASN A 393 0.25 45.83 -13.58
CA ASN A 393 1.07 46.71 -12.74
C ASN A 393 0.29 47.29 -11.55
N GLU A 394 -1.03 47.41 -11.65
CA GLU A 394 -1.92 47.95 -10.62
C GLU A 394 -2.32 46.90 -9.57
N VAL A 395 -2.13 45.59 -9.87
CA VAL A 395 -2.38 44.51 -8.91
C VAL A 395 -1.23 44.42 -7.90
N ASP A 396 -1.51 44.85 -6.66
CA ASP A 396 -0.71 44.57 -5.47
C ASP A 396 -1.17 43.23 -4.86
N LEU A 397 -0.29 42.23 -4.87
CA LEU A 397 -0.54 40.92 -4.25
C LEU A 397 0.07 40.77 -2.86
N GLU A 398 1.02 41.64 -2.50
CA GLU A 398 1.79 41.53 -1.27
C GLU A 398 0.99 42.12 -0.10
N ASN A 399 0.35 43.27 -0.31
CA ASN A 399 -0.36 43.99 0.77
C ASN A 399 -1.89 43.92 0.65
N SER A 400 -2.43 43.43 -0.47
CA SER A 400 -3.88 43.35 -0.66
C SER A 400 -4.51 42.22 0.17
N VAL A 401 -5.51 42.60 0.97
CA VAL A 401 -6.37 41.67 1.73
C VAL A 401 -7.40 40.98 0.82
N ASP A 402 -7.66 41.54 -0.37
CA ASP A 402 -8.68 41.03 -1.30
C ASP A 402 -8.26 39.71 -1.96
N TRP A 403 -6.95 39.43 -1.99
CA TRP A 403 -6.36 38.25 -2.61
C TRP A 403 -5.77 37.30 -1.56
N GLU A 404 -6.53 36.28 -1.18
CA GLU A 404 -6.05 35.24 -0.28
C GLU A 404 -4.88 34.43 -0.91
N VAL A 405 -3.94 33.95 -0.09
CA VAL A 405 -2.76 33.19 -0.55
C VAL A 405 -3.14 31.95 -1.37
N LYS A 406 -4.21 31.24 -1.00
CA LYS A 406 -4.75 30.11 -1.78
C LYS A 406 -5.25 30.51 -3.20
N THR A 407 -5.70 31.75 -3.36
CA THR A 407 -6.09 32.30 -4.67
C THR A 407 -4.86 32.56 -5.53
N ILE A 408 -3.80 33.11 -4.93
CA ILE A 408 -2.53 33.40 -5.61
C ILE A 408 -1.83 32.11 -6.05
N THR A 409 -1.68 31.14 -5.15
CA THR A 409 -1.10 29.83 -5.46
C THR A 409 -1.90 29.07 -6.53
N SER A 410 -3.23 29.19 -6.53
CA SER A 410 -4.08 28.59 -7.57
C SER A 410 -3.96 29.30 -8.91
N ALA A 411 -3.85 30.63 -8.92
CA ALA A 411 -3.59 31.41 -10.13
C ALA A 411 -2.24 31.04 -10.76
N LEU A 412 -1.17 30.93 -9.96
CA LEU A 412 0.14 30.50 -10.44
C LEU A 412 0.09 29.11 -11.10
N LYS A 413 -0.53 28.12 -10.44
CA LYS A 413 -0.67 26.77 -11.02
C LYS A 413 -1.48 26.80 -12.32
N GLN A 414 -2.60 27.53 -12.31
CA GLN A 414 -3.47 27.63 -13.48
C GLN A 414 -2.75 28.32 -14.65
N TYR A 415 -1.92 29.32 -14.39
CA TYR A 415 -1.07 29.95 -15.39
C TYR A 415 -0.15 28.92 -16.08
N LEU A 416 0.60 28.15 -15.30
CA LEU A 416 1.51 27.12 -15.83
C LEU A 416 0.77 26.02 -16.61
N ARG A 417 -0.43 25.64 -16.16
CA ARG A 417 -1.29 24.67 -16.88
C ARG A 417 -1.85 25.22 -18.19
N SER A 418 -2.09 26.54 -18.25
CA SER A 418 -2.63 27.22 -19.43
C SER A 418 -1.57 27.53 -20.49
N LEU A 419 -0.29 27.24 -20.24
CA LEU A 419 0.76 27.35 -21.25
C LEU A 419 0.46 26.44 -22.45
N PRO A 420 0.72 26.86 -23.71
CA PRO A 420 0.44 26.07 -24.91
C PRO A 420 1.12 24.70 -24.88
N GLU A 421 2.29 24.65 -24.25
CA GLU A 421 3.08 23.46 -23.98
C GLU A 421 3.42 23.40 -22.48
N PRO A 422 3.49 22.22 -21.85
CA PRO A 422 4.02 22.07 -20.49
C PRO A 422 5.43 22.67 -20.38
N LEU A 423 5.76 23.16 -19.19
CA LEU A 423 7.07 23.78 -18.94
C LEU A 423 8.23 22.82 -19.23
N MET A 424 8.03 21.51 -19.04
CA MET A 424 9.03 20.47 -19.31
C MET A 424 8.98 19.91 -20.74
N THR A 425 8.22 20.55 -21.64
CA THR A 425 7.96 20.20 -23.05
C THR A 425 7.29 18.85 -23.28
N TYR A 426 6.59 18.70 -24.41
CA TYR A 426 6.05 17.40 -24.83
C TYR A 426 7.17 16.52 -25.41
N GLU A 427 8.15 17.13 -26.09
CA GLU A 427 9.26 16.43 -26.73
C GLU A 427 10.13 15.66 -25.73
N LEU A 428 10.49 16.29 -24.61
CA LEU A 428 11.34 15.67 -23.59
C LEU A 428 10.55 14.86 -22.55
N HIS A 429 9.21 14.81 -22.66
CA HIS A 429 8.35 14.14 -21.68
C HIS A 429 8.77 12.69 -21.46
N GLY A 430 8.86 11.91 -22.54
CA GLY A 430 9.31 10.52 -22.47
C GLY A 430 10.71 10.37 -21.87
N ASP A 431 11.62 11.26 -22.25
CA ASP A 431 13.01 11.25 -21.80
C ASP A 431 13.15 11.52 -20.30
N PHE A 432 12.30 12.37 -19.72
CA PHE A 432 12.25 12.58 -18.27
C PHE A 432 11.63 11.40 -17.51
N ILE A 433 10.70 10.66 -18.13
CA ILE A 433 9.97 9.55 -17.51
C ILE A 433 10.81 8.27 -17.45
N VAL A 434 11.63 8.00 -18.47
CA VAL A 434 12.49 6.80 -18.53
C VAL A 434 13.45 6.66 -17.34
N PRO A 435 14.28 7.66 -16.97
CA PRO A 435 15.14 7.55 -15.79
C PRO A 435 14.33 7.49 -14.49
N ALA A 436 13.15 8.13 -14.42
CA ALA A 436 12.28 8.04 -13.26
C ALA A 436 11.68 6.63 -13.04
N LYS A 437 11.56 5.82 -14.11
CA LYS A 437 11.04 4.43 -14.09
C LYS A 437 12.04 3.41 -13.54
N SER A 438 13.32 3.56 -13.86
CA SER A 438 14.35 2.55 -13.52
C SER A 438 15.74 3.17 -13.47
N GLY A 439 16.37 3.15 -12.29
CA GLY A 439 17.73 3.64 -12.07
C GLY A 439 18.06 3.75 -10.58
N SER A 440 19.35 3.74 -10.23
CA SER A 440 19.76 4.07 -8.85
C SER A 440 19.44 5.55 -8.55
N PRO A 441 19.25 5.93 -7.27
CA PRO A 441 19.01 7.33 -6.89
C PRO A 441 19.99 8.33 -7.53
N GLU A 442 21.28 8.01 -7.56
CA GLU A 442 22.34 8.87 -8.10
C GLU A 442 22.27 9.00 -9.62
N SER A 443 21.99 7.90 -10.33
CA SER A 443 21.85 7.89 -11.78
C SER A 443 20.64 8.72 -12.23
N ARG A 444 19.53 8.65 -11.49
CA ARG A 444 18.31 9.44 -11.76
C ARG A 444 18.56 10.93 -11.65
N VAL A 445 19.25 11.36 -10.59
CA VAL A 445 19.60 12.77 -10.37
C VAL A 445 20.44 13.30 -11.54
N ASN A 446 21.50 12.57 -11.93
CA ASN A 446 22.38 12.99 -13.03
C ASN A 446 21.65 13.04 -14.38
N ALA A 447 20.80 12.06 -14.67
CA ALA A 447 20.02 12.02 -15.91
C ALA A 447 19.01 13.17 -15.99
N ILE A 448 18.25 13.41 -14.91
CA ILE A 448 17.28 14.51 -14.86
C ILE A 448 17.99 15.86 -14.94
N HIS A 449 19.14 16.01 -14.27
CA HIS A 449 19.96 17.22 -14.35
C HIS A 449 20.39 17.53 -15.78
N PHE A 450 20.86 16.51 -16.51
CA PHE A 450 21.25 16.66 -17.92
C PHE A 450 20.06 17.04 -18.80
N LEU A 451 18.88 16.46 -18.57
CA LEU A 451 17.68 16.77 -19.35
C LEU A 451 17.15 18.18 -19.09
N VAL A 452 17.27 18.71 -17.87
CA VAL A 452 16.95 20.11 -17.57
C VAL A 452 17.82 21.06 -18.39
N HIS A 453 19.10 20.72 -18.62
CA HIS A 453 20.00 21.52 -19.46
C HIS A 453 19.66 21.47 -20.96
N LYS A 454 18.84 20.48 -21.39
CA LYS A 454 18.30 20.41 -22.74
C LYS A 454 17.01 21.20 -22.94
N LEU A 455 16.37 21.67 -21.86
CA LEU A 455 15.17 22.48 -21.98
C LEU A 455 15.48 23.80 -22.70
N PRO A 456 14.53 24.36 -23.48
CA PRO A 456 14.66 25.69 -24.04
C PRO A 456 14.95 26.73 -22.95
N GLU A 457 15.75 27.75 -23.26
CA GLU A 457 16.27 28.70 -22.26
C GLU A 457 15.20 29.32 -21.37
N LYS A 458 14.08 29.77 -21.97
CA LYS A 458 12.95 30.35 -21.21
C LYS A 458 12.23 29.33 -20.32
N ASN A 459 12.14 28.08 -20.76
CA ASN A 459 11.55 27.00 -19.97
C ASN A 459 12.43 26.68 -18.77
N LYS A 460 13.74 26.57 -19.00
CA LYS A 460 14.76 26.34 -17.96
C LYS A 460 14.75 27.48 -16.92
N GLU A 461 14.78 28.73 -17.36
CA GLU A 461 14.77 29.91 -16.46
C GLU A 461 13.50 29.95 -15.60
N MET A 462 12.33 29.74 -16.20
CA MET A 462 11.07 29.72 -15.45
C MET A 462 10.98 28.54 -14.48
N LEU A 463 11.50 27.37 -14.89
CA LEU A 463 11.59 26.18 -14.06
C LEU A 463 12.51 26.41 -12.86
N ASP A 464 13.66 27.05 -13.05
CA ASP A 464 14.60 27.39 -11.97
C ASP A 464 13.94 28.26 -10.90
N ILE A 465 13.28 29.36 -11.32
CA ILE A 465 12.58 30.27 -10.41
C ILE A 465 11.50 29.53 -9.61
N LEU A 466 10.75 28.66 -10.29
CA LEU A 466 9.70 27.89 -9.65
C LEU A 466 10.27 26.85 -8.67
N VAL A 467 11.26 26.05 -9.10
CA VAL A 467 11.87 25.01 -8.26
C VAL A 467 12.51 25.65 -7.03
N LYS A 468 13.20 26.78 -7.17
CA LYS A 468 13.74 27.57 -6.06
C LYS A 468 12.67 27.92 -5.02
N HIS A 469 11.54 28.42 -5.49
CA HIS A 469 10.41 28.73 -4.62
C HIS A 469 9.84 27.47 -3.94
N LEU A 470 9.66 26.39 -4.68
CA LEU A 470 9.13 25.13 -4.13
C LEU A 470 10.08 24.52 -3.09
N THR A 471 11.39 24.62 -3.29
CA THR A 471 12.37 24.25 -2.27
C THR A 471 12.20 25.09 -1.00
N ASN A 472 12.02 26.41 -1.13
CA ASN A 472 11.77 27.30 0.01
C ASN A 472 10.47 26.93 0.76
N VAL A 473 9.39 26.64 0.04
CA VAL A 473 8.13 26.14 0.62
C VAL A 473 8.37 24.82 1.36
N SER A 474 9.11 23.88 0.77
CA SER A 474 9.40 22.58 1.39
C SER A 474 10.25 22.68 2.66
N ASN A 475 11.14 23.67 2.75
CA ASN A 475 11.94 23.92 3.96
C ASN A 475 11.08 24.37 5.15
N HIS A 476 9.91 24.96 4.87
CA HIS A 476 8.91 25.36 5.88
C HIS A 476 7.84 24.28 6.11
N SER A 477 8.04 23.06 5.60
CA SER A 477 7.07 21.94 5.68
C SER A 477 6.62 21.56 7.09
N LYS A 478 7.42 21.87 8.13
CA LYS A 478 6.99 21.68 9.53
C LYS A 478 5.77 22.53 9.90
N GLN A 479 5.60 23.70 9.28
CA GLN A 479 4.49 24.62 9.55
C GLN A 479 3.43 24.53 8.44
N ASN A 480 3.84 24.65 7.17
CA ASN A 480 2.90 24.66 6.04
C ASN A 480 2.46 23.26 5.57
N LEU A 481 3.06 22.18 6.11
CA LEU A 481 2.73 20.77 5.80
C LEU A 481 2.98 20.33 4.34
N MET A 482 3.74 21.10 3.56
CA MET A 482 4.07 20.80 2.16
C MET A 482 5.49 20.24 2.03
N THR A 483 5.64 18.91 2.13
CA THR A 483 6.92 18.21 1.85
C THR A 483 7.24 18.19 0.36
N VAL A 484 8.48 17.82 -0.01
CA VAL A 484 8.90 17.65 -1.41
C VAL A 484 7.95 16.70 -2.17
N ALA A 485 7.61 15.55 -1.59
CA ALA A 485 6.64 14.61 -2.18
C ALA A 485 5.26 15.24 -2.40
N ASN A 486 4.75 16.04 -1.45
CA ASN A 486 3.47 16.74 -1.59
C ASN A 486 3.52 17.76 -2.74
N LEU A 487 4.64 18.47 -2.90
CA LEU A 487 4.84 19.41 -4.00
C LEU A 487 5.00 18.69 -5.34
N GLY A 488 5.69 17.53 -5.36
CA GLY A 488 5.83 16.66 -6.53
C GLY A 488 4.47 16.21 -7.07
N VAL A 489 3.54 15.81 -6.21
CA VAL A 489 2.17 15.45 -6.60
C VAL A 489 1.40 16.63 -7.22
N VAL A 490 1.62 17.85 -6.74
CA VAL A 490 0.93 19.05 -7.25
C VAL A 490 1.53 19.52 -8.57
N PHE A 491 2.86 19.51 -8.67
CA PHE A 491 3.58 20.11 -9.79
C PHE A 491 3.98 19.11 -10.88
N GLY A 492 4.07 17.81 -10.61
CA GLY A 492 4.28 16.76 -11.62
C GLY A 492 3.32 16.89 -12.82
N PRO A 493 1.99 16.76 -12.62
CA PRO A 493 1.03 16.93 -13.70
C PRO A 493 0.94 18.37 -14.20
N THR A 494 1.35 19.37 -13.42
CA THR A 494 1.31 20.78 -13.83
C THR A 494 2.45 21.11 -14.82
N LEU A 495 3.63 20.53 -14.61
CA LEU A 495 4.85 20.81 -15.38
C LEU A 495 5.08 19.82 -16.51
N MET A 496 4.53 18.61 -16.44
CA MET A 496 4.75 17.51 -17.39
C MET A 496 3.44 16.94 -17.97
N ARG A 497 2.52 17.81 -18.36
CA ARG A 497 1.24 17.41 -18.97
C ARG A 497 1.51 16.48 -20.17
N PRO A 498 0.89 15.30 -20.26
CA PRO A 498 1.06 14.45 -21.43
C PRO A 498 0.37 15.07 -22.66
N GLN A 499 0.93 14.85 -23.85
CA GLN A 499 0.35 15.34 -25.11
C GLN A 499 -0.99 14.65 -25.45
N GLU A 500 -1.16 13.40 -25.01
CA GLU A 500 -2.36 12.60 -25.19
C GLU A 500 -2.87 12.06 -23.84
N GLU A 501 -4.17 12.22 -23.58
CA GLU A 501 -4.82 11.68 -22.38
C GLU A 501 -5.18 10.19 -22.58
N THR A 502 -4.19 9.31 -22.38
CA THR A 502 -4.34 7.85 -22.48
C THR A 502 -4.16 7.16 -21.13
N VAL A 503 -4.59 5.89 -21.01
CA VAL A 503 -4.36 5.09 -19.78
C VAL A 503 -2.86 4.95 -19.48
N ALA A 504 -2.02 4.79 -20.50
CA ALA A 504 -0.56 4.76 -20.35
C ALA A 504 -0.02 6.11 -19.82
N ALA A 505 -0.52 7.23 -20.33
CA ALA A 505 -0.15 8.57 -19.85
C ALA A 505 -0.58 8.81 -18.38
N ILE A 506 -1.73 8.25 -17.97
CA ILE A 506 -2.19 8.29 -16.57
C ILE A 506 -1.28 7.45 -15.66
N MET A 507 -0.85 6.26 -16.11
CA MET A 507 0.10 5.42 -15.37
C MET A 507 1.47 6.08 -15.21
N ASP A 508 1.84 7.00 -16.11
CA ASP A 508 3.09 7.74 -16.09
C ASP A 508 3.10 8.98 -15.18
N LEU A 509 1.94 9.43 -14.67
CA LEU A 509 1.83 10.54 -13.72
C LEU A 509 2.67 10.32 -12.45
N LYS A 510 2.77 9.08 -11.98
CA LYS A 510 3.59 8.75 -10.79
C LYS A 510 5.08 9.04 -11.01
N PHE A 511 5.56 8.91 -12.25
CA PHE A 511 6.94 9.17 -12.60
C PHE A 511 7.18 10.67 -12.81
N GLN A 512 6.19 11.43 -13.27
CA GLN A 512 6.26 12.90 -13.33
C GLN A 512 6.48 13.51 -11.94
N ASN A 513 5.79 12.98 -10.93
CA ASN A 513 5.97 13.43 -9.54
C ASN A 513 7.40 13.20 -9.06
N ILE A 514 7.97 12.01 -9.33
CA ILE A 514 9.36 11.67 -8.98
C ILE A 514 10.35 12.63 -9.65
N VAL A 515 10.10 13.00 -10.91
CA VAL A 515 10.95 13.97 -11.61
C VAL A 515 10.95 15.32 -10.88
N VAL A 516 9.77 15.83 -10.52
CA VAL A 516 9.66 17.11 -9.79
C VAL A 516 10.24 17.02 -8.36
N GLU A 517 10.07 15.90 -7.67
CA GLU A 517 10.69 15.65 -6.36
C GLU A 517 12.21 15.77 -6.43
N ILE A 518 12.82 15.11 -7.43
CA ILE A 518 14.26 15.16 -7.66
C ILE A 518 14.75 16.58 -7.93
N LEU A 519 13.99 17.38 -8.70
CA LEU A 519 14.32 18.78 -8.96
C LEU A 519 14.33 19.61 -7.67
N ILE A 520 13.35 19.43 -6.79
CA ILE A 520 13.21 20.20 -5.55
C ILE A 520 14.27 19.77 -4.50
N GLU A 521 14.51 18.47 -4.33
CA GLU A 521 15.47 17.94 -3.35
C GLU A 521 16.92 18.35 -3.64
N ASN A 522 17.26 18.49 -4.92
CA ASN A 522 18.65 18.71 -5.35
C ASN A 522 18.94 20.16 -5.76
N HIS A 523 17.95 21.06 -5.69
CA HIS A 523 18.13 22.48 -6.00
C HIS A 523 19.27 23.14 -5.18
N GLN A 524 19.41 22.83 -3.88
CA GLN A 524 20.45 23.41 -3.02
C GLN A 524 21.83 22.76 -3.16
N LYS A 525 21.94 21.56 -3.74
CA LYS A 525 23.20 20.80 -3.87
C LYS A 525 24.03 21.21 -5.10
N GLY A 526 23.81 22.41 -5.64
CA GLY A 526 24.57 22.93 -6.76
C GLY A 526 24.05 22.50 -8.14
N ILE A 527 22.75 22.20 -8.27
CA ILE A 527 22.07 22.33 -9.58
C ILE A 527 21.92 23.84 -9.84
N HIS A 528 23.03 24.53 -10.11
CA HIS A 528 22.95 25.88 -10.63
C HIS A 528 22.52 25.75 -12.09
N MET A 529 21.32 26.24 -12.42
CA MET A 529 20.79 26.28 -13.80
C MET A 529 21.45 27.36 -14.67
N HIS A 530 22.65 27.84 -14.31
CA HIS A 530 23.49 28.70 -15.13
C HIS A 530 24.77 27.96 -15.55
N PRO A 531 25.32 28.27 -16.75
CA PRO A 531 26.36 27.46 -17.41
C PRO A 531 27.62 27.22 -16.58
#